data_AF-A0A674MA97-F1
#
_entry.id   AF-A0A674MA97-F1
#
_cell.length_a   1.000
_cell.length_b   1.000
_cell.length_c   1.000
_cell.angle_alpha   90.00
_cell.angle_beta   90.00
_cell.angle_gamma   90.00
#
_symmetry.space_group_name_H-M   'P 1'
#
loop_
_entity.id
_entity.type
_entity.pdbx_description
1 polymer ?
#
loop_
_entity_poly.entity_id
_entity_poly.type
_entity_poly.pdbx_seq_one_letter_code
_entity_poly.pdbx_strand_id
1 'polypeptide(L)'
;AKMSPPVNAGPNVVEKILQYENFINEVLKRDLQKVLEKRDSVYEKISQYLQLRSIIQSLQESGSQKLKADVDLGCNFYVQTEVEDSSRIFVAVGYGFFVEMTHEEALQFIEKKTSQLTLSVQYMYMAMFFPQGLRELQGLQDLPEIRRREIL
;
A
#
# COMPACT_ATOMS: atom_id res chain seq x y z
N ALA A 1 21.62 38.55 -8.59
CA ALA A 1 21.28 39.55 -7.57
C ALA A 1 21.30 38.87 -6.21
N LYS A 2 22.14 39.33 -5.28
CA LYS A 2 22.16 38.81 -3.91
C LYS A 2 20.90 39.30 -3.20
N MET A 3 20.04 38.39 -2.76
CA MET A 3 18.88 38.71 -1.95
C MET A 3 19.38 38.95 -0.52
N SER A 4 19.24 40.16 -0.04
CA SER A 4 19.59 40.59 1.32
C SER A 4 18.81 39.78 2.36
N PRO A 5 19.40 39.42 3.51
CA PRO A 5 18.69 38.70 4.56
C PRO A 5 17.63 39.61 5.21
N PRO A 6 16.48 39.06 5.62
CA PRO A 6 15.45 39.84 6.31
C PRO A 6 16.01 40.32 7.65
N VAL A 7 16.02 41.64 7.79
CA VAL A 7 16.43 42.36 8.99
C VAL A 7 15.40 42.06 10.09
N ASN A 8 15.89 41.45 11.17
CA ASN A 8 15.23 41.31 12.47
C ASN A 8 14.26 40.11 12.66
N ALA A 9 14.73 38.90 12.33
CA ALA A 9 14.28 37.69 13.01
C ALA A 9 15.24 37.44 14.18
N GLY A 10 14.77 37.50 15.43
CA GLY A 10 15.62 37.17 16.58
C GLY A 10 16.28 35.79 16.39
N PRO A 11 17.47 35.54 16.96
CA PRO A 11 18.23 34.30 16.74
C PRO A 11 17.39 33.02 16.96
N ASN A 12 16.39 33.12 17.84
CA ASN A 12 15.41 32.09 18.16
C ASN A 12 14.50 31.68 16.97
N VAL A 13 14.19 32.59 16.04
CA VAL A 13 13.30 32.31 14.89
C VAL A 13 14.06 31.60 13.78
N VAL A 14 15.32 31.95 13.55
CA VAL A 14 16.19 31.30 12.55
C VAL A 14 16.54 29.87 12.99
N GLU A 15 16.83 29.66 14.28
CA GLU A 15 16.99 28.31 14.84
C GLU A 15 15.73 27.47 14.71
N LYS A 16 14.55 28.06 14.95
CA LYS A 16 13.26 27.37 14.75
C LYS A 16 13.04 26.99 13.30
N ILE A 17 13.32 27.87 12.35
CA ILE A 17 13.20 27.57 10.90
C ILE A 17 14.11 26.40 10.53
N LEU A 18 15.36 26.38 11.01
CA LEU A 18 16.29 25.27 10.77
C LEU A 18 15.84 23.96 11.41
N GLN A 19 15.26 24.00 12.60
CA GLN A 19 14.68 22.83 13.26
C GLN A 19 13.45 22.30 12.51
N TYR A 20 12.57 23.18 12.02
CA TYR A 20 11.45 22.80 11.17
C TYR A 20 11.93 22.22 9.84
N GLU A 21 12.93 22.83 9.19
CA GLU A 21 13.49 22.31 7.94
C GLU A 21 14.13 20.93 8.12
N ASN A 22 14.88 20.73 9.21
CA ASN A 22 15.48 19.42 9.52
C ASN A 22 14.40 18.39 9.84
N PHE A 23 13.40 18.72 10.64
CA PHE A 23 12.31 17.80 10.98
C PHE A 23 11.47 17.42 9.75
N ILE A 24 11.15 18.41 8.90
CA ILE A 24 10.42 18.18 7.65
C ILE A 24 11.23 17.25 6.73
N ASN A 25 12.53 17.49 6.56
CA ASN A 25 13.34 16.69 5.64
C ASN A 25 13.71 15.30 6.19
N GLU A 26 14.08 15.19 7.46
CA GLU A 26 14.62 13.94 8.04
C GLU A 26 13.53 12.98 8.53
N VAL A 27 12.43 13.51 9.07
CA VAL A 27 11.36 12.70 9.68
C VAL A 27 10.14 12.68 8.76
N LEU A 28 9.57 13.85 8.47
CA LEU A 28 8.28 13.94 7.79
C LEU A 28 8.36 13.39 6.36
N LYS A 29 9.38 13.80 5.59
CA LYS A 29 9.57 13.36 4.20
C LYS A 29 9.89 11.87 4.12
N ARG A 30 10.69 11.38 5.05
CA ARG A 30 11.11 9.97 5.11
C ARG A 30 9.97 9.04 5.51
N ASP A 31 9.16 9.46 6.48
CA ASP A 31 7.99 8.67 6.90
C ASP A 31 6.85 8.77 5.88
N LEU A 32 6.66 9.94 5.24
CA LEU A 32 5.76 10.07 4.09
C LEU A 32 6.17 9.09 2.97
N GLN A 33 7.47 9.04 2.63
CA GLN A 33 7.97 8.13 1.60
C GLN A 33 7.71 6.66 1.94
N LYS A 34 8.02 6.20 3.16
CA LYS A 34 7.75 4.82 3.59
C LYS A 34 6.26 4.47 3.50
N VAL A 35 5.40 5.42 3.88
CA VAL A 35 3.96 5.20 3.84
C VAL A 35 3.44 5.18 2.41
N LEU A 36 3.97 6.03 1.52
CA LEU A 36 3.67 5.99 0.09
C LEU A 36 4.10 4.66 -0.53
N GLU A 37 5.32 4.19 -0.27
CA GLU A 37 5.79 2.88 -0.74
C GLU A 37 4.90 1.74 -0.24
N LYS A 38 4.51 1.78 1.04
CA LYS A 38 3.62 0.77 1.62
C LYS A 38 2.23 0.83 0.99
N ARG A 39 1.71 2.02 0.74
CA ARG A 39 0.44 2.26 0.06
C ARG A 39 0.48 1.68 -1.35
N ASP A 40 1.55 1.94 -2.10
CA ASP A 40 1.70 1.49 -3.48
C ASP A 40 1.78 -0.05 -3.54
N SER A 41 2.48 -0.69 -2.60
CA SER A 41 2.48 -2.16 -2.48
C SER A 41 1.09 -2.76 -2.19
N VAL A 42 0.24 -2.03 -1.46
CA VAL A 42 -1.13 -2.45 -1.18
C VAL A 42 -2.01 -2.27 -2.42
N TYR A 43 -1.85 -1.17 -3.15
CA TYR A 43 -2.56 -0.95 -4.42
C TYR A 43 -2.18 -1.95 -5.50
N GLU A 44 -0.91 -2.34 -5.59
CA GLU A 44 -0.46 -3.37 -6.52
C GLU A 44 -1.16 -4.71 -6.23
N LYS A 45 -1.26 -5.11 -4.96
CA LYS A 45 -2.03 -6.29 -4.55
C LYS A 45 -3.51 -6.15 -4.89
N ILE A 46 -4.13 -5.00 -4.64
CA ILE A 46 -5.53 -4.75 -5.01
C ILE A 46 -5.70 -4.89 -6.53
N SER A 47 -4.77 -4.37 -7.33
CA SER A 47 -4.81 -4.48 -8.79
C SER A 47 -4.76 -5.94 -9.26
N GLN A 48 -3.87 -6.75 -8.68
CA GLN A 48 -3.80 -8.19 -8.96
C GLN A 48 -5.11 -8.91 -8.63
N TYR A 49 -5.73 -8.60 -7.48
CA TYR A 49 -7.03 -9.16 -7.11
C TYR A 49 -8.17 -8.74 -8.05
N LEU A 50 -8.16 -7.49 -8.52
CA LEU A 50 -9.15 -7.00 -9.49
C LEU A 50 -8.97 -7.66 -10.86
N GLN A 51 -7.73 -7.87 -11.31
CA GLN A 51 -7.43 -8.63 -12.52
C GLN A 51 -7.93 -10.07 -12.41
N LEU A 52 -7.63 -10.74 -11.30
CA LEU A 52 -8.14 -12.09 -11.02
C LEU A 52 -9.68 -12.13 -11.07
N ARG A 53 -10.34 -11.14 -10.48
CA ARG A 53 -11.80 -11.01 -10.53
C ARG A 53 -12.34 -10.92 -11.96
N SER A 54 -11.70 -10.10 -12.80
CA SER A 54 -12.10 -9.94 -14.20
C SER A 54 -11.94 -11.24 -14.98
N ILE A 55 -10.83 -11.97 -14.75
CA ILE A 55 -10.59 -13.26 -15.40
C ILE A 55 -11.65 -14.29 -15.00
N ILE A 56 -11.97 -14.38 -13.70
CA ILE A 56 -13.01 -15.26 -13.16
C ILE A 56 -14.37 -14.94 -13.79
N GLN A 57 -14.73 -13.65 -13.91
CA GLN A 57 -15.98 -13.24 -14.55
C GLN A 57 -16.03 -13.61 -16.03
N SER A 58 -14.97 -13.32 -16.80
CA SER A 58 -14.89 -13.71 -18.21
C SER A 58 -14.96 -15.23 -18.40
N LEU A 59 -14.38 -15.99 -17.48
CA LEU A 59 -14.45 -17.45 -17.47
C LEU A 59 -15.88 -17.94 -17.21
N GLN A 60 -16.60 -17.35 -16.25
CA GLN A 60 -18.01 -17.66 -15.99
C GLN A 60 -18.92 -17.31 -17.17
N GLU A 61 -18.72 -16.15 -17.81
CA GLU A 61 -19.50 -15.71 -18.97
C GLU A 61 -19.29 -16.60 -20.19
N SER A 62 -18.09 -17.16 -20.36
CA SER A 62 -17.78 -18.03 -21.49
C SER A 62 -18.55 -19.35 -21.48
N GLY A 63 -19.09 -19.76 -20.32
CA GLY A 63 -19.92 -20.97 -20.15
C GLY A 63 -19.24 -22.30 -20.52
N SER A 64 -17.97 -22.26 -20.94
CA SER A 64 -17.18 -23.44 -21.30
C SER A 64 -16.38 -23.91 -20.11
N GLN A 65 -16.61 -25.16 -19.71
CA GLN A 65 -15.76 -25.85 -18.73
C GLN A 65 -14.35 -26.11 -19.25
N LYS A 66 -14.14 -26.01 -20.56
CA LYS A 66 -12.85 -26.18 -21.22
C LYS A 66 -12.17 -24.84 -21.46
N LEU A 67 -11.04 -24.61 -20.78
CA LEU A 67 -10.25 -23.40 -20.94
C LEU A 67 -8.96 -23.73 -21.69
N LYS A 68 -8.78 -23.15 -22.88
CA LYS A 68 -7.49 -23.16 -23.56
C LYS A 68 -6.67 -21.97 -23.08
N ALA A 69 -5.54 -22.25 -22.44
CA ALA A 69 -4.65 -21.24 -21.88
C ALA A 69 -3.22 -21.47 -22.35
N ASP A 70 -2.58 -20.40 -22.82
CA ASP A 70 -1.14 -20.41 -23.09
C ASP A 70 -0.41 -20.08 -21.80
N VAL A 71 0.31 -21.06 -21.26
CA VAL A 71 1.04 -20.94 -19.99
C VAL A 71 2.52 -20.73 -20.28
N ASP A 72 3.10 -19.67 -19.72
CA ASP A 72 4.54 -19.42 -19.79
C ASP A 72 5.28 -20.34 -18.81
N LEU A 73 6.19 -21.15 -19.34
CA LEU A 73 7.07 -22.04 -18.57
C LEU A 73 8.40 -21.37 -18.17
N GLY A 74 8.64 -20.13 -18.62
CA GLY A 74 9.84 -19.34 -18.37
C GLY A 74 10.62 -19.02 -19.64
N CYS A 75 11.44 -17.97 -19.59
CA CYS A 75 12.24 -17.48 -20.74
C CYS A 75 11.41 -17.21 -22.02
N ASN A 76 10.17 -16.71 -21.88
CA ASN A 76 9.23 -16.48 -22.99
C ASN A 76 8.85 -17.78 -23.73
N PHE A 77 8.74 -18.90 -23.02
CA PHE A 77 8.41 -20.20 -23.58
C PHE A 77 6.97 -20.56 -23.23
N TYR A 78 6.07 -20.47 -24.20
CA TYR A 78 4.64 -20.66 -23.98
C TYR A 78 4.20 -22.07 -24.40
N VAL A 79 3.39 -22.72 -23.56
CA VAL A 79 2.76 -24.00 -23.86
C VAL A 79 1.26 -23.83 -23.85
N GLN A 80 0.61 -24.27 -24.93
CA GLN A 80 -0.83 -24.31 -25.00
C GLN A 80 -1.35 -25.49 -24.16
N THR A 81 -2.16 -25.16 -23.18
CA THR A 81 -2.79 -26.13 -22.27
C THR A 81 -4.30 -26.06 -22.43
N GLU A 82 -4.96 -27.21 -22.28
CA GLU A 82 -6.41 -27.30 -22.21
C GLU A 82 -6.77 -27.81 -20.82
N VAL A 83 -7.47 -26.97 -20.06
CA VAL A 83 -8.01 -27.33 -18.75
C VAL A 83 -9.38 -27.95 -18.98
N GLU A 84 -9.57 -29.20 -18.57
CA GLU A 84 -10.81 -29.97 -18.81
C GLU A 84 -11.98 -29.52 -17.92
N ASP A 85 -11.68 -29.03 -16.72
CA ASP A 85 -12.67 -28.49 -15.79
C ASP A 85 -12.15 -27.19 -15.15
N SER A 86 -12.72 -26.06 -15.57
CA SER A 86 -12.41 -24.74 -15.05
C SER A 86 -13.24 -24.36 -13.81
N SER A 87 -14.09 -25.25 -13.28
CA SER A 87 -15.06 -24.94 -12.20
C SER A 87 -14.45 -24.49 -10.88
N ARG A 88 -13.17 -24.80 -10.63
CA ARG A 88 -12.44 -24.49 -9.40
C ARG A 88 -11.09 -23.85 -9.72
N ILE A 89 -10.67 -22.94 -8.84
CA ILE A 89 -9.41 -22.23 -8.96
C ILE A 89 -8.62 -22.30 -7.65
N PHE A 90 -7.29 -22.27 -7.74
CA PHE A 90 -6.42 -22.15 -6.58
C PHE A 90 -6.11 -20.68 -6.30
N VAL A 91 -6.57 -20.17 -5.17
CA VAL A 91 -6.31 -18.79 -4.73
C VAL A 91 -5.24 -18.80 -3.64
N ALA A 92 -4.18 -18.02 -3.83
CA ALA A 92 -3.15 -17.83 -2.82
C ALA A 92 -3.69 -17.01 -1.64
N VAL A 93 -3.87 -17.63 -0.47
CA VAL A 93 -4.37 -16.97 0.75
C VAL A 93 -3.27 -16.31 1.57
N GLY A 94 -2.01 -16.66 1.31
CA GLY A 94 -0.81 -16.08 1.93
C GLY A 94 0.14 -17.14 2.49
N TYR A 95 1.37 -16.75 2.83
CA TYR A 95 2.40 -17.63 3.41
C TYR A 95 2.69 -18.91 2.61
N GLY A 96 2.51 -18.88 1.28
CA GLY A 96 2.70 -20.04 0.42
C GLY A 96 1.55 -21.06 0.44
N PHE A 97 0.42 -20.74 1.08
CA PHE A 97 -0.78 -21.57 1.06
C PHE A 97 -1.71 -21.16 -0.08
N PHE A 98 -2.23 -22.18 -0.76
CA PHE A 98 -3.22 -22.07 -1.83
C PHE A 98 -4.46 -22.84 -1.40
N VAL A 99 -5.62 -22.23 -1.59
CA VAL A 99 -6.91 -22.84 -1.29
C VAL A 99 -7.67 -23.02 -2.59
N GLU A 100 -8.20 -24.22 -2.78
CA GLU A 100 -9.12 -24.52 -3.88
C GLU A 100 -10.49 -23.92 -3.55
N MET A 101 -10.99 -23.03 -4.42
CA MET A 101 -12.26 -22.34 -4.23
C MET A 101 -13.06 -22.38 -5.53
N THR A 102 -14.39 -22.36 -5.41
CA THR A 102 -15.27 -22.13 -6.56
C THR A 102 -15.20 -20.66 -7.00
N HIS A 103 -15.66 -20.37 -8.22
CA HIS A 103 -15.70 -19.00 -8.75
C HIS A 103 -16.45 -18.03 -7.81
N GLU A 104 -17.61 -18.44 -7.29
CA GLU A 104 -18.42 -17.59 -6.38
C GLU A 104 -17.70 -17.33 -5.06
N GLU A 105 -17.12 -18.36 -4.45
CA GLU A 105 -16.35 -18.21 -3.22
C GLU A 105 -15.10 -17.34 -3.42
N ALA A 106 -14.44 -17.47 -4.57
CA ALA A 106 -13.30 -16.65 -4.92
C ALA A 106 -13.69 -15.17 -5.12
N LEU A 107 -14.83 -14.87 -5.74
CA LEU A 107 -15.36 -13.52 -5.86
C LEU A 107 -15.62 -12.90 -4.47
N GLN A 108 -16.27 -13.66 -3.57
CA GLN A 108 -16.49 -13.23 -2.19
C GLN A 108 -15.18 -13.02 -1.42
N PHE A 109 -14.19 -13.89 -1.62
CA PHE A 109 -12.87 -13.77 -1.02
C PHE A 109 -12.15 -12.50 -1.49
N ILE A 110 -12.16 -12.24 -2.80
CA ILE A 110 -11.56 -11.05 -3.42
C ILE A 110 -12.20 -9.77 -2.88
N GLU A 111 -13.53 -9.74 -2.78
CA GLU A 111 -14.26 -8.58 -2.26
C GLU A 111 -13.92 -8.33 -0.78
N LYS A 112 -13.96 -9.39 0.04
CA LYS A 112 -13.59 -9.31 1.45
C LYS A 112 -12.14 -8.86 1.63
N LYS A 113 -11.21 -9.37 0.82
CA LYS A 113 -9.80 -8.94 0.86
C LYS A 113 -9.63 -7.51 0.43
N THR A 114 -10.26 -7.09 -0.66
CA THR A 114 -10.18 -5.71 -1.17
C THR A 114 -10.72 -4.72 -0.14
N SER A 115 -11.84 -5.02 0.51
CA SER A 115 -12.39 -4.19 1.60
C SER A 115 -11.44 -4.12 2.80
N GLN A 116 -10.84 -5.25 3.22
CA GLN A 116 -9.83 -5.25 4.30
C GLN A 116 -8.59 -4.42 3.95
N LEU A 117 -8.08 -4.54 2.72
CA LEU A 117 -6.93 -3.79 2.25
C LEU A 117 -7.26 -2.28 2.18
N THR A 118 -8.45 -1.93 1.69
CA THR A 118 -8.92 -0.54 1.61
C THR A 118 -9.06 0.09 3.00
N LEU A 119 -9.63 -0.64 3.97
CA LEU A 119 -9.69 -0.19 5.36
C LEU A 119 -8.29 0.00 5.95
N SER A 120 -7.37 -0.91 5.68
CA SER A 120 -5.98 -0.80 6.15
C SER A 120 -5.30 0.46 5.60
N VAL A 121 -5.55 0.79 4.33
CA VAL A 121 -5.08 2.04 3.70
C VAL A 121 -5.72 3.26 4.38
N GLN A 122 -7.03 3.24 4.65
CA GLN A 122 -7.72 4.33 5.35
C GLN A 122 -7.17 4.56 6.77
N TYR A 123 -6.93 3.50 7.53
CA TYR A 123 -6.27 3.60 8.84
C TYR A 123 -4.85 4.16 8.72
N MET A 124 -4.11 3.78 7.67
CA MET A 124 -2.76 4.30 7.44
C MET A 124 -2.77 5.79 7.10
N TYR A 125 -3.75 6.25 6.31
CA TYR A 125 -3.99 7.68 6.07
C TYR A 125 -4.34 8.41 7.38
N MET A 126 -5.30 7.88 8.16
CA MET A 126 -5.66 8.48 9.46
C MET A 126 -4.45 8.57 10.39
N ALA A 127 -3.68 7.48 10.53
CA ALA A 127 -2.51 7.44 11.40
C ALA A 127 -1.38 8.39 10.95
N MET A 128 -1.26 8.70 9.66
CA MET A 128 -0.30 9.69 9.17
C MET A 128 -0.79 11.13 9.39
N PHE A 129 -2.01 11.43 8.95
CA PHE A 129 -2.51 12.81 8.89
C PHE A 129 -3.02 13.32 10.25
N PHE A 130 -3.55 12.44 11.11
CA PHE A 130 -4.12 12.84 12.40
C PHE A 130 -3.08 13.40 13.39
N PRO A 131 -1.87 12.80 13.56
CA PRO A 131 -0.83 13.40 14.39
C PRO A 131 -0.28 14.72 13.83
N GLN A 132 -0.25 14.86 12.49
CA GLN A 132 0.17 16.09 11.83
C GLN A 132 -0.85 17.22 12.05
N GLY A 133 -2.15 16.95 11.84
CA GLY A 133 -3.22 17.91 12.10
C GLY A 133 -3.39 18.28 13.57
N LEU A 134 -3.18 17.35 14.50
CA LEU A 134 -3.15 17.64 15.94
C LEU A 134 -1.94 18.48 16.35
N ARG A 135 -0.76 18.25 15.74
CA ARG A 135 0.43 19.09 15.96
C ARG A 135 0.20 20.53 15.51
N GLU A 136 -0.44 20.72 14.36
CA GLU A 136 -0.78 22.04 13.81
C GLU A 136 -1.83 22.77 14.69
N LEU A 137 -2.83 22.05 15.20
CA LEU A 137 -3.90 22.63 16.03
C LEU A 137 -3.49 22.92 17.48
N GLN A 138 -2.57 22.13 18.05
CA GLN A 138 -2.16 22.31 19.45
C GLN A 138 -1.04 23.35 19.65
N GLY A 139 -0.42 23.85 18.57
CA GLY A 139 0.68 24.82 18.65
C GLY A 139 1.85 24.36 19.55
N LEU A 140 1.95 23.05 19.80
CA LEU A 140 2.88 22.47 20.77
C LEU A 140 4.29 22.55 20.21
N GLN A 141 5.04 23.51 20.76
CA GLN A 141 6.49 23.61 20.70
C GLN A 141 7.15 22.31 21.12
N ASP A 142 8.30 22.06 20.49
CA ASP A 142 9.17 20.90 20.64
C ASP A 142 9.34 20.45 22.09
N LEU A 143 8.91 19.22 22.40
CA LEU A 143 9.49 18.48 23.52
C LEU A 143 10.72 17.74 22.95
N PRO A 144 11.92 17.92 23.52
CA PRO A 144 13.10 17.18 23.09
C PRO A 144 12.81 15.69 23.18
N GLU A 145 13.15 14.94 22.13
CA GLU A 145 13.03 13.50 22.08
C GLU A 145 13.63 12.89 23.35
N ILE A 146 12.77 12.45 24.27
CA ILE A 146 13.18 11.67 25.42
C ILE A 146 13.54 10.29 24.87
N ARG A 147 14.82 10.19 24.48
CA ARG A 147 15.72 9.05 24.57
C ARG A 147 14.97 7.72 24.80
N ARG A 148 14.51 7.08 23.72
CA ARG A 148 14.25 5.63 23.71
C ARG A 148 15.60 4.92 23.86
N ARG A 149 16.15 4.91 25.07
CA ARG A 149 17.16 3.91 25.47
C ARG A 149 16.39 2.73 26.05
N GLU A 150 16.61 1.59 25.39
CA GLU A 150 16.70 0.23 25.93
C GLU A 150 15.72 -0.17 27.03
N ILE A 151 14.85 -1.12 26.70
CA ILE A 151 14.59 -2.24 27.60
C ILE A 151 14.66 -3.52 26.77
N LEU A 152 15.51 -4.43 27.25
CA LEU A 152 15.80 -5.79 26.81
C LEU A 152 14.55 -6.64 26.55
#